data_AF-A0A1B9DDV2-F1
#
_entry.id   AF-A0A1B9DDV2-F1
#
_cell.length_a   1.000
_cell.length_b   1.000
_cell.length_c   1.000
_cell.angle_alpha   90.00
_cell.angle_beta   90.00
_cell.angle_gamma   90.00
#
_symmetry.space_group_name_H-M   'P 1'
#
loop_
_entity.id
_entity.type
_entity.pdbx_description
1 polymer ?
#
loop_
_entity_poly.entity_id
_entity_poly.type
_entity_poly.pdbx_seq_one_letter_code
_entity_poly.pdbx_strand_id
1 'polypeptide(L)'
;MSYRDRVNSPGPKKLLALDGGGIRGVITLEVLHRLESMLAEQLCAGDDFVLGDYFDYIGGTSTGAVIAAGLAKGLHVAQLLDLYLARCEEMFDHASLRRRYHYRYGSQRLRKMLQGVLGAETTLGSEDLKTLLLIVVRNATTDSPWPLSNNPNALFNDPSRTDNNLNIPLWQLVRASTAAPTYFPPEIVTLGERDFVFVDGALTMYNNPAFQLFLMATVDAYQLGWPATETDLLLVSVGTGTCPKADDHLRPGAMNLLFNANSVPAALMQAALTEQDVLCRVFGRCRHGAPIDLEVGDLMRGGGLLEERLFSYVRYNAELSRRGLDALGLPQLVPEQVQRLDSVEHVDDLRRVGQAAAREVAIDHFVGFLEGAE
;
A
#
# COMPACT_ATOMS: atom_id res chain seq x y z
N MET A 1 20.44 10.87 -3.68
CA MET A 1 20.40 10.37 -2.29
C MET A 1 19.86 8.96 -2.34
N SER A 2 20.59 7.97 -1.83
CA SER A 2 20.08 6.59 -1.75
C SER A 2 19.28 6.40 -0.47
N TYR A 3 18.54 5.29 -0.39
CA TYR A 3 17.77 4.97 0.82
C TYR A 3 18.63 4.87 2.08
N ARG A 4 19.93 4.55 1.95
CA ARG A 4 20.85 4.46 3.10
C ARG A 4 21.11 5.81 3.74
N ASP A 5 21.23 6.86 2.92
CA ASP A 5 21.42 8.23 3.40
C ASP A 5 20.21 8.68 4.25
N ARG A 6 19.00 8.21 3.90
CA ARG A 6 17.75 8.55 4.59
C ARG A 6 17.62 7.94 5.99
N VAL A 7 18.31 6.83 6.26
CA VAL A 7 18.30 6.17 7.58
C VAL A 7 18.70 7.16 8.67
N ASN A 8 19.74 7.95 8.40
CA ASN A 8 20.31 8.92 9.35
C ASN A 8 20.08 10.38 8.94
N SER A 9 19.26 10.66 7.92
CA SER A 9 19.02 12.05 7.50
C SER A 9 18.38 12.86 8.65
N PRO A 10 18.79 14.12 8.87
CA PRO A 10 18.19 14.96 9.89
C PRO A 10 16.78 15.42 9.50
N GLY A 11 16.06 15.95 10.49
CA GLY A 11 14.76 16.58 10.29
C GLY A 11 13.57 15.61 10.31
N PRO A 12 12.35 16.15 10.10
CA PRO A 12 11.13 15.37 10.18
C PRO A 12 11.05 14.28 9.11
N LYS A 13 10.63 13.08 9.52
CA LYS A 13 10.51 11.88 8.70
C LYS A 13 9.13 11.77 8.09
N LYS A 14 9.07 11.43 6.80
CA LYS A 14 7.81 11.26 6.06
C LYS A 14 7.64 9.82 5.59
N LEU A 15 6.53 9.21 5.97
CA LEU A 15 6.17 7.83 5.69
C LEU A 15 4.97 7.80 4.75
N LEU A 16 4.98 6.91 3.76
CA LEU A 16 3.85 6.68 2.85
C LEU A 16 3.44 5.21 2.88
N ALA A 17 2.20 4.93 3.25
CA ALA A 17 1.62 3.58 3.31
C ALA A 17 0.54 3.39 2.25
N LEU A 18 0.65 2.31 1.47
CA LEU A 18 -0.20 2.03 0.32
C LEU A 18 -0.91 0.69 0.49
N ASP A 19 -2.25 0.73 0.46
CA ASP A 19 -3.08 -0.45 0.67
C ASP A 19 -3.01 -1.46 -0.49
N GLY A 20 -3.30 -2.72 -0.18
CA GLY A 20 -3.66 -3.72 -1.20
C GLY A 20 -5.07 -3.53 -1.74
N GLY A 21 -5.33 -3.99 -2.97
CA GLY A 21 -6.66 -3.86 -3.57
C GLY A 21 -6.85 -4.20 -5.05
N GLY A 22 -5.90 -4.89 -5.69
CA GLY A 22 -5.99 -5.26 -7.11
C GLY A 22 -6.03 -4.05 -8.03
N ILE A 23 -6.83 -4.11 -9.11
CA ILE A 23 -6.93 -3.01 -10.10
C ILE A 23 -7.36 -1.66 -9.48
N ARG A 24 -8.00 -1.68 -8.30
CA ARG A 24 -8.39 -0.47 -7.58
C ARG A 24 -7.21 0.38 -7.12
N GLY A 25 -5.97 -0.10 -7.24
CA GLY A 25 -4.76 0.74 -7.14
C GLY A 25 -4.75 1.93 -8.09
N VAL A 26 -5.57 1.92 -9.16
CA VAL A 26 -5.80 3.11 -9.99
C VAL A 26 -6.37 4.29 -9.18
N ILE A 27 -7.24 4.02 -8.20
CA ILE A 27 -7.75 5.05 -7.26
C ILE A 27 -6.58 5.65 -6.48
N THR A 28 -5.72 4.80 -5.92
CA THR A 28 -4.51 5.20 -5.20
C THR A 28 -3.59 6.05 -6.08
N LEU A 29 -3.36 5.67 -7.33
CA LEU A 29 -2.49 6.38 -8.26
C LEU A 29 -3.03 7.77 -8.64
N GLU A 30 -4.34 7.94 -8.84
CA GLU A 30 -4.92 9.27 -9.09
C GLU A 30 -4.77 10.21 -7.88
N VAL A 31 -4.94 9.69 -6.65
CA VAL A 31 -4.70 10.45 -5.41
C VAL A 31 -3.22 10.83 -5.28
N LEU A 32 -2.32 9.86 -5.50
CA LEU A 32 -0.88 10.09 -5.46
C LEU A 32 -0.41 11.05 -6.55
N HIS A 33 -1.05 11.05 -7.72
CA HIS A 33 -0.70 11.96 -8.81
C HIS A 33 -0.98 13.41 -8.41
N ARG A 34 -2.16 13.67 -7.81
CA ARG A 34 -2.47 14.98 -7.24
C ARG A 34 -1.50 15.36 -6.12
N LEU A 35 -1.15 14.41 -5.25
CA LEU A 35 -0.19 14.63 -4.17
C LEU A 35 1.19 15.01 -4.72
N GLU A 36 1.69 14.30 -5.73
CA GLU A 36 2.97 14.58 -6.38
C GLU A 36 2.99 15.97 -7.00
N SER A 37 1.96 16.34 -7.77
CA SER A 37 1.85 17.68 -8.35
C SER A 37 1.76 18.78 -7.29
N MET A 38 0.94 18.58 -6.25
CA MET A 38 0.80 19.56 -5.16
C MET A 38 2.12 19.77 -4.42
N LEU A 39 2.84 18.69 -4.10
CA LEU A 39 4.13 18.78 -3.42
C LEU A 39 5.19 19.43 -4.32
N ALA A 40 5.23 19.10 -5.61
CA ALA A 40 6.14 19.75 -6.55
C ALA A 40 5.92 21.27 -6.60
N GLU A 41 4.66 21.71 -6.68
CA GLU A 41 4.27 23.12 -6.66
C GLU A 41 4.67 23.81 -5.34
N GLN A 42 4.39 23.19 -4.18
CA GLN A 42 4.66 23.80 -2.88
C GLN A 42 6.14 23.86 -2.53
N LEU A 43 6.91 22.86 -2.95
CA LEU A 43 8.35 22.79 -2.71
C LEU A 43 9.16 23.57 -3.75
N CYS A 44 8.49 24.23 -4.71
CA CYS A 44 9.12 24.85 -5.88
C CYS A 44 10.10 23.89 -6.58
N ALA A 45 9.75 22.60 -6.63
CA ALA A 45 10.59 21.57 -7.22
C ALA A 45 10.45 21.57 -8.75
N GLY A 46 11.47 21.05 -9.44
CA GLY A 46 11.46 20.92 -10.89
C GLY A 46 10.51 19.83 -11.39
N ASP A 47 10.38 19.75 -12.72
CA ASP A 47 9.56 18.73 -13.40
C ASP A 47 10.03 17.28 -13.14
N ASP A 48 11.25 17.11 -12.63
CA ASP A 48 11.85 15.83 -12.26
C ASP A 48 11.51 15.37 -10.83
N PHE A 49 10.74 16.15 -10.08
CA PHE A 49 10.27 15.79 -8.74
C PHE A 49 9.43 14.51 -8.77
N VAL A 50 9.79 13.58 -7.89
CA VAL A 50 9.00 12.37 -7.63
C VAL A 50 8.70 12.24 -6.14
N LEU A 51 7.65 11.50 -5.79
CA LEU A 51 7.32 11.22 -4.39
C LEU A 51 8.47 10.57 -3.60
N GLY A 52 9.36 9.84 -4.28
CA GLY A 52 10.58 9.27 -3.69
C GLY A 52 11.63 10.30 -3.27
N ASP A 53 11.49 11.58 -3.65
CA ASP A 53 12.32 12.67 -3.14
C ASP A 53 11.78 13.22 -1.80
N TYR A 54 10.46 13.23 -1.64
CA TYR A 54 9.78 13.72 -0.45
C TYR A 54 9.69 12.68 0.68
N PHE A 55 9.26 11.45 0.37
CA PHE A 55 9.07 10.42 1.38
C PHE A 55 10.36 9.68 1.73
N ASP A 56 10.56 9.42 3.03
CA ASP A 56 11.74 8.71 3.51
C ASP A 56 11.55 7.20 3.54
N TYR A 57 10.32 6.76 3.80
CA TYR A 57 9.97 5.35 3.93
C TYR A 57 8.60 5.07 3.30
N ILE A 58 8.58 4.27 2.24
CA ILE A 58 7.37 3.90 1.52
C ILE A 58 7.05 2.43 1.81
N GLY A 59 5.83 2.13 2.24
CA GLY A 59 5.35 0.79 2.51
C GLY A 59 4.15 0.41 1.66
N GLY A 60 4.08 -0.84 1.22
CA GLY A 60 2.99 -1.31 0.38
C GLY A 60 2.66 -2.78 0.55
N THR A 61 1.37 -3.10 0.35
CA THR A 61 0.86 -4.47 0.34
C THR A 61 0.17 -4.76 -0.99
N SER A 62 0.43 -5.93 -1.60
CA SER A 62 -0.17 -6.33 -2.89
C SER A 62 0.05 -5.29 -3.98
N THR A 63 -0.99 -4.78 -4.63
CA THR A 63 -0.90 -3.64 -5.56
C THR A 63 -0.18 -2.43 -4.95
N GLY A 64 -0.41 -2.14 -3.66
CA GLY A 64 0.36 -1.11 -2.95
C GLY A 64 1.86 -1.39 -2.93
N ALA A 65 2.30 -2.66 -2.91
CA ALA A 65 3.73 -3.02 -3.00
C ALA A 65 4.31 -2.75 -4.40
N VAL A 66 3.52 -2.95 -5.47
CA VAL A 66 3.93 -2.59 -6.85
C VAL A 66 4.15 -1.08 -6.94
N ILE A 67 3.20 -0.29 -6.45
CA ILE A 67 3.28 1.18 -6.45
C ILE A 67 4.45 1.64 -5.57
N ALA A 68 4.56 1.13 -4.34
CA ALA A 68 5.62 1.47 -3.40
C ALA A 68 7.01 1.21 -3.97
N ALA A 69 7.23 0.04 -4.59
CA ALA A 69 8.51 -0.30 -5.21
C ALA A 69 8.85 0.62 -6.40
N GLY A 70 7.85 1.00 -7.20
CA GLY A 70 8.03 1.96 -8.29
C GLY A 70 8.42 3.35 -7.79
N LEU A 71 7.72 3.86 -6.79
CA LEU A 71 8.03 5.17 -6.17
C LEU A 71 9.40 5.16 -5.48
N ALA A 72 9.74 4.08 -4.78
CA ALA A 72 11.05 3.91 -4.15
C ALA A 72 12.19 3.86 -5.17
N LYS A 73 11.94 3.36 -6.40
CA LYS A 73 12.89 3.42 -7.52
C LYS A 73 12.94 4.80 -8.20
N GLY A 74 12.10 5.73 -7.77
CA GLY A 74 12.03 7.09 -8.32
C GLY A 74 11.25 7.22 -9.62
N LEU A 75 10.24 6.37 -9.85
CA LEU A 75 9.29 6.56 -10.94
C LEU A 75 8.26 7.63 -10.59
N HIS A 76 7.87 8.44 -11.58
CA HIS A 76 6.74 9.35 -11.45
C HIS A 76 5.44 8.57 -11.28
N VAL A 77 4.48 9.15 -10.55
CA VAL A 77 3.17 8.52 -10.38
C VAL A 77 2.46 8.34 -11.72
N ALA A 78 2.64 9.27 -12.66
CA ALA A 78 2.08 9.18 -14.01
C ALA A 78 2.58 7.93 -14.76
N GLN A 79 3.85 7.57 -14.63
CA GLN A 79 4.41 6.36 -15.27
C GLN A 79 3.80 5.08 -14.70
N LEU A 80 3.53 5.07 -13.39
CA LEU A 80 2.85 3.95 -12.73
C LEU A 80 1.38 3.88 -13.13
N LEU A 81 0.70 5.02 -13.27
CA LEU A 81 -0.67 5.07 -13.78
C LEU A 81 -0.74 4.52 -15.22
N ASP A 82 0.13 4.99 -16.11
CA ASP A 82 0.21 4.50 -17.49
C ASP A 82 0.49 3.00 -17.56
N LEU A 83 1.35 2.48 -16.68
CA LEU A 83 1.60 1.05 -16.55
C LEU A 83 0.32 0.29 -16.21
N TYR A 84 -0.43 0.75 -15.21
CA TYR A 84 -1.69 0.11 -14.80
C TYR A 84 -2.73 0.15 -15.92
N LEU A 85 -2.88 1.28 -16.62
CA LEU A 85 -3.83 1.41 -17.72
C LEU A 85 -3.45 0.55 -18.92
N ALA A 86 -2.18 0.56 -19.32
CA ALA A 86 -1.71 -0.18 -20.48
C ALA A 86 -1.60 -1.70 -20.26
N ARG A 87 -1.43 -2.15 -19.00
CA ARG A 87 -1.19 -3.56 -18.65
C ARG A 87 -2.23 -4.15 -17.70
N CYS A 88 -3.36 -3.48 -17.46
CA CYS A 88 -4.41 -3.93 -16.55
C CYS A 88 -4.88 -5.37 -16.85
N GLU A 89 -5.09 -5.73 -18.11
CA GLU A 89 -5.46 -7.11 -18.50
C GLU A 89 -4.35 -8.12 -18.15
N GLU A 90 -3.09 -7.78 -18.45
CA GLU A 90 -1.95 -8.65 -18.12
C GLU A 90 -1.77 -8.83 -16.61
N MET A 91 -2.10 -7.79 -15.84
CA MET A 91 -1.99 -7.75 -14.38
C MET A 91 -3.19 -8.40 -13.67
N PHE A 92 -4.40 -8.37 -14.24
CA PHE A 92 -5.64 -8.65 -13.49
C PHE A 92 -6.73 -9.45 -14.22
N ASP A 93 -6.63 -9.81 -15.51
CA ASP A 93 -7.72 -10.49 -16.23
C ASP A 93 -7.99 -11.94 -15.76
N HIS A 94 -9.20 -12.16 -15.23
CA HIS A 94 -9.77 -13.44 -14.76
C HIS A 94 -10.14 -14.45 -15.85
N ALA A 95 -10.51 -14.01 -17.05
CA ALA A 95 -10.91 -14.91 -18.14
C ALA A 95 -9.70 -15.73 -18.64
N SER A 96 -8.51 -15.14 -18.62
CA SER A 96 -7.25 -15.85 -18.80
C SER A 96 -6.88 -16.75 -17.61
N LEU A 97 -7.37 -16.47 -16.39
CA LEU A 97 -7.07 -17.19 -15.14
C LEU A 97 -7.88 -18.49 -14.97
N ARG A 98 -9.16 -18.54 -15.38
CA ARG A 98 -9.93 -19.80 -15.41
C ARG A 98 -9.38 -20.83 -16.40
N ARG A 99 -8.80 -20.39 -17.53
CA ARG A 99 -8.07 -21.28 -18.46
C ARG A 99 -6.68 -21.68 -17.95
N ARG A 100 -6.15 -21.01 -16.91
CA ARG A 100 -4.83 -21.27 -16.28
C ARG A 100 -4.84 -22.40 -15.24
N TYR A 101 -5.94 -23.14 -15.09
CA TYR A 101 -5.92 -24.42 -14.35
C TYR A 101 -4.86 -25.38 -14.92
N HIS A 102 -4.46 -25.17 -16.17
CA HIS A 102 -3.16 -25.55 -16.71
C HIS A 102 -2.47 -24.28 -17.23
N TYR A 103 -1.31 -23.88 -16.69
CA TYR A 103 -0.15 -23.31 -17.39
C TYR A 103 0.68 -22.25 -16.63
N ARG A 104 2.00 -22.47 -16.66
CA ARG A 104 3.16 -21.62 -16.27
C ARG A 104 3.23 -20.23 -16.96
N TYR A 105 2.26 -19.86 -17.81
CA TYR A 105 2.35 -18.72 -18.73
C TYR A 105 1.87 -17.38 -18.14
N GLY A 106 0.94 -17.40 -17.19
CA GLY A 106 0.45 -16.18 -16.54
C GLY A 106 1.46 -15.56 -15.58
N SER A 107 2.14 -16.42 -14.81
CA SER A 107 3.20 -16.02 -13.89
C SER A 107 4.39 -15.38 -14.61
N GLN A 108 4.66 -15.81 -15.85
CA GLN A 108 5.81 -15.34 -16.62
C GLN A 108 5.61 -13.96 -17.26
N ARG A 109 4.37 -13.55 -17.58
CA ARG A 109 4.09 -12.19 -18.09
C ARG A 109 4.23 -11.15 -16.98
N LEU A 110 3.56 -11.37 -15.85
CA LEU A 110 3.66 -10.47 -14.70
C LEU A 110 5.10 -10.38 -14.19
N ARG A 111 5.84 -11.49 -14.18
CA ARG A 111 7.29 -11.49 -13.90
C ARG A 111 8.06 -10.59 -14.86
N LYS A 112 7.90 -10.78 -16.18
CA LYS A 112 8.62 -9.97 -17.18
C LYS A 112 8.26 -8.49 -17.09
N MET A 113 7.00 -8.17 -16.82
CA MET A 113 6.53 -6.81 -16.61
C MET A 113 7.24 -6.19 -15.39
N LEU A 114 7.19 -6.87 -14.24
CA LEU A 114 7.84 -6.38 -13.02
C LEU A 114 9.36 -6.26 -13.19
N GLN A 115 10.00 -7.20 -13.88
CA GLN A 115 11.43 -7.11 -14.23
C GLN A 115 11.75 -5.93 -15.15
N GLY A 116 10.86 -5.59 -16.09
CA GLY A 116 11.04 -4.44 -16.97
C GLY A 116 10.91 -3.10 -16.26
N VAL A 117 9.99 -3.01 -15.27
CA VAL A 117 9.74 -1.77 -14.51
C VAL A 117 10.74 -1.61 -13.36
N LEU A 118 10.99 -2.67 -12.60
CA LEU A 118 11.79 -2.63 -11.38
C LEU A 118 13.26 -2.99 -11.60
N GLY A 119 13.61 -3.56 -12.75
CA GLY A 119 14.93 -4.11 -13.05
C GLY A 119 15.03 -5.59 -12.67
N ALA A 120 15.57 -6.42 -13.57
CA ALA A 120 15.72 -7.86 -13.35
C ALA A 120 16.74 -8.21 -12.24
N GLU A 121 17.80 -7.39 -12.15
CA GLU A 121 18.91 -7.54 -11.20
C GLU A 121 18.77 -6.64 -9.96
N THR A 122 17.75 -5.77 -9.92
CA THR A 122 17.49 -4.91 -8.76
C THR A 122 16.99 -5.78 -7.60
N THR A 123 17.73 -5.77 -6.50
CA THR A 123 17.37 -6.44 -5.25
C THR A 123 16.73 -5.45 -4.26
N LEU A 124 16.18 -5.95 -3.16
CA LEU A 124 15.62 -5.12 -2.09
C LEU A 124 16.67 -4.16 -1.49
N GLY A 125 17.94 -4.55 -1.43
CA GLY A 125 19.04 -3.70 -0.94
C GLY A 125 19.82 -2.94 -2.02
N SER A 126 19.28 -2.81 -3.23
CA SER A 126 19.94 -2.09 -4.31
C SER A 126 20.03 -0.59 -4.02
N GLU A 127 21.19 0.02 -4.31
CA GLU A 127 21.38 1.48 -4.22
C GLU A 127 20.54 2.28 -5.22
N ASP A 128 19.90 1.61 -6.19
CA ASP A 128 18.95 2.22 -7.12
C ASP A 128 17.68 2.72 -6.41
N LEU A 129 17.44 2.32 -5.16
CA LEU A 129 16.30 2.77 -4.37
C LEU A 129 16.59 4.10 -3.67
N LYS A 130 15.75 5.10 -3.95
CA LYS A 130 15.78 6.44 -3.34
C LYS A 130 15.28 6.46 -1.89
N THR A 131 14.36 5.56 -1.52
CA THR A 131 13.69 5.55 -0.22
C THR A 131 13.84 4.22 0.50
N LEU A 132 13.68 4.23 1.82
CA LEU A 132 13.37 2.99 2.51
C LEU A 132 12.07 2.42 1.93
N LEU A 133 11.99 1.10 1.84
CA LEU A 133 10.90 0.36 1.21
C LEU A 133 10.47 -0.79 2.12
N LEU A 134 9.18 -0.88 2.41
CA LEU A 134 8.54 -1.98 3.13
C LEU A 134 7.59 -2.71 2.19
N ILE A 135 7.77 -4.02 2.03
CA ILE A 135 6.83 -4.87 1.29
C ILE A 135 6.28 -5.92 2.26
N VAL A 136 4.95 -5.99 2.36
CA VAL A 136 4.28 -7.01 3.15
C VAL A 136 4.02 -8.25 2.29
N VAL A 137 4.45 -9.41 2.77
CA VAL A 137 4.09 -10.72 2.21
C VAL A 137 3.59 -11.65 3.32
N ARG A 138 2.80 -12.68 3.00
CA ARG A 138 2.49 -13.76 3.94
C ARG A 138 3.34 -14.97 3.61
N ASN A 139 4.12 -15.43 4.58
CA ASN A 139 4.85 -16.68 4.47
C ASN A 139 3.93 -17.84 4.85
N ALA A 140 3.51 -18.62 3.85
CA ALA A 140 2.66 -19.78 4.05
C ALA A 140 3.43 -20.97 4.67
N THR A 141 4.75 -21.03 4.50
CA THR A 141 5.59 -22.07 5.10
C THR A 141 5.71 -21.91 6.61
N THR A 142 5.78 -20.67 7.11
CA THR A 142 5.89 -20.37 8.56
C THR A 142 4.57 -19.94 9.20
N ASP A 143 3.50 -19.84 8.40
CA ASP A 143 2.19 -19.31 8.78
C ASP A 143 2.26 -17.95 9.49
N SER A 144 3.04 -17.02 8.93
CA SER A 144 3.24 -15.70 9.53
C SER A 144 3.33 -14.57 8.51
N PRO A 145 2.94 -13.34 8.90
CA PRO A 145 3.19 -12.16 8.09
C PRO A 145 4.67 -11.79 8.12
N TRP A 146 5.19 -11.36 6.98
CA TRP A 146 6.59 -10.96 6.79
C TRP A 146 6.60 -9.53 6.21
N PRO A 147 6.67 -8.50 7.07
CA PRO A 147 6.93 -7.12 6.66
C PRO A 147 8.43 -6.96 6.38
N LEU A 148 8.82 -7.02 5.11
CA LEU A 148 10.22 -6.99 4.69
C LEU A 148 10.66 -5.57 4.31
N SER A 149 11.64 -5.06 5.04
CA SER A 149 12.22 -3.73 4.85
C SER A 149 13.61 -3.81 4.23
N ASN A 150 14.00 -2.79 3.45
CA ASN A 150 15.39 -2.61 3.03
C ASN A 150 16.27 -1.92 4.09
N ASN A 151 15.80 -1.67 5.32
CA ASN A 151 16.62 -1.08 6.39
C ASN A 151 17.93 -1.87 6.60
N PRO A 152 19.11 -1.29 6.34
CA PRO A 152 20.39 -2.01 6.44
C PRO A 152 20.70 -2.53 7.85
N ASN A 153 20.12 -1.91 8.88
CA ASN A 153 20.37 -2.25 10.27
C ASN A 153 19.43 -3.36 10.79
N ALA A 154 18.45 -3.80 10.01
CA ALA A 154 17.52 -4.84 10.46
C ALA A 154 18.23 -6.20 10.62
N LEU A 155 17.79 -7.00 11.60
CA LEU A 155 18.39 -8.29 11.97
C LEU A 155 18.62 -9.24 10.77
N PHE A 156 17.64 -9.35 9.88
CA PHE A 156 17.69 -10.23 8.71
C PHE A 156 18.30 -9.58 7.47
N ASN A 157 18.84 -8.36 7.61
CA ASN A 157 19.50 -7.60 6.55
C ASN A 157 21.03 -7.53 6.74
N ASP A 158 21.54 -8.15 7.80
CA ASP A 158 22.98 -8.24 8.09
C ASP A 158 23.72 -8.95 6.92
N PRO A 159 24.74 -8.31 6.31
CA PRO A 159 25.52 -8.88 5.21
C PRO A 159 26.20 -10.22 5.51
N SER A 160 26.43 -10.55 6.78
CA SER A 160 27.04 -11.84 7.18
C SER A 160 26.08 -13.03 7.05
N ARG A 161 24.78 -12.77 6.89
CA ARG A 161 23.75 -13.80 6.81
C ARG A 161 23.63 -14.38 5.40
N THR A 162 23.51 -15.70 5.30
CA THR A 162 23.21 -16.39 4.04
C THR A 162 21.75 -16.23 3.62
N ASP A 163 20.85 -15.95 4.56
CA ASP A 163 19.42 -15.69 4.38
C ASP A 163 19.08 -14.18 4.42
N ASN A 164 20.00 -13.32 3.96
CA ASN A 164 19.83 -11.88 3.96
C ASN A 164 18.69 -11.42 3.02
N ASN A 165 17.67 -10.73 3.55
CA ASN A 165 16.53 -10.28 2.75
C ASN A 165 16.90 -9.22 1.69
N LEU A 166 17.97 -8.44 1.90
CA LEU A 166 18.45 -7.44 0.94
C LEU A 166 18.86 -8.04 -0.40
N ASN A 167 19.18 -9.34 -0.43
CA ASN A 167 19.57 -10.06 -1.63
C ASN A 167 18.37 -10.58 -2.44
N ILE A 168 17.14 -10.48 -1.90
CA ILE A 168 15.94 -10.92 -2.62
C ILE A 168 15.73 -10.00 -3.83
N PRO A 169 15.54 -10.56 -5.05
CA PRO A 169 15.17 -9.76 -6.22
C PRO A 169 13.87 -8.99 -5.96
N LEU A 170 13.89 -7.68 -6.19
CA LEU A 170 12.77 -6.80 -5.85
C LEU A 170 11.50 -7.19 -6.60
N TRP A 171 11.61 -7.52 -7.90
CA TRP A 171 10.48 -7.99 -8.70
C TRP A 171 9.85 -9.27 -8.13
N GLN A 172 10.65 -10.15 -7.52
CA GLN A 172 10.17 -11.42 -6.96
C GLN A 172 9.42 -11.17 -5.66
N LEU A 173 9.92 -10.25 -4.83
CA LEU A 173 9.25 -9.86 -3.58
C LEU A 173 7.91 -9.15 -3.84
N VAL A 174 7.87 -8.22 -4.81
CA VAL A 174 6.63 -7.58 -5.25
C VAL A 174 5.65 -8.61 -5.81
N ARG A 175 6.14 -9.55 -6.62
CA ARG A 175 5.32 -10.63 -7.17
C ARG A 175 4.71 -11.50 -6.07
N ALA A 176 5.49 -11.86 -5.05
CA ALA A 176 5.03 -12.60 -3.88
C ALA A 176 3.93 -11.83 -3.12
N SER A 177 4.10 -10.52 -2.95
CA SER A 177 3.10 -9.65 -2.31
C SER A 177 1.78 -9.59 -3.07
N THR A 178 1.81 -9.75 -4.40
CA THR A 178 0.60 -9.76 -5.25
C THR A 178 0.00 -11.16 -5.49
N ALA A 179 0.56 -12.22 -4.88
CA ALA A 179 0.17 -13.60 -5.16
C ALA A 179 -1.13 -14.00 -4.43
N ALA A 180 -2.24 -13.33 -4.76
CA ALA A 180 -3.53 -13.54 -4.10
C ALA A 180 -4.05 -14.96 -4.38
N PRO A 181 -4.34 -15.77 -3.35
CA PRO A 181 -4.91 -17.10 -3.55
C PRO A 181 -6.17 -17.05 -4.41
N THR A 182 -6.34 -18.04 -5.28
CA THR A 182 -7.35 -18.12 -6.35
C THR A 182 -7.12 -17.23 -7.58
N TYR A 183 -6.30 -16.18 -7.49
CA TYR A 183 -5.93 -15.32 -8.62
C TYR A 183 -4.54 -15.66 -9.17
N PHE A 184 -3.57 -15.93 -8.31
CA PHE A 184 -2.19 -16.19 -8.71
C PHE A 184 -1.60 -17.38 -7.94
N PRO A 185 -0.68 -18.15 -8.58
CA PRO A 185 0.07 -19.16 -7.86
C PRO A 185 1.00 -18.50 -6.83
N PRO A 186 1.26 -19.17 -5.69
CA PRO A 186 2.26 -18.74 -4.71
C PRO A 186 3.64 -18.54 -5.35
N GLU A 187 4.45 -17.68 -4.75
CA GLU A 187 5.83 -17.44 -5.17
C GLU A 187 6.78 -18.15 -4.21
N ILE A 188 7.79 -18.85 -4.74
CA ILE A 188 8.81 -19.52 -3.94
C ILE A 188 10.04 -18.62 -3.93
N VAL A 189 10.54 -18.29 -2.74
CA VAL A 189 11.78 -17.54 -2.55
C VAL A 189 12.75 -18.38 -1.74
N THR A 190 13.95 -18.58 -2.27
CA THR A 190 15.03 -19.29 -1.60
C THR A 190 15.84 -18.30 -0.78
N LEU A 191 15.98 -18.56 0.52
CA LEU A 191 16.79 -17.78 1.46
C LEU A 191 17.78 -18.72 2.15
N GLY A 192 19.08 -18.47 1.95
CA GLY A 192 20.12 -19.42 2.35
C GLY A 192 19.90 -20.77 1.68
N GLU A 193 19.71 -21.81 2.49
CA GLU A 193 19.49 -23.19 2.03
C GLU A 193 18.01 -23.61 2.06
N ARG A 194 17.07 -22.69 2.32
CA ARG A 194 15.66 -23.02 2.53
C ARG A 194 14.76 -22.30 1.53
N ASP A 195 13.78 -23.04 1.03
CA ASP A 195 12.70 -22.50 0.21
C ASP A 195 11.51 -22.11 1.09
N PHE A 196 11.00 -20.90 0.88
CA PHE A 196 9.80 -20.39 1.54
C PHE A 196 8.72 -20.11 0.50
N VAL A 197 7.49 -20.48 0.83
CA VAL A 197 6.32 -20.27 -0.01
C VAL A 197 5.60 -19.01 0.46
N PHE A 198 5.52 -18.02 -0.41
CA PHE A 198 4.87 -16.74 -0.13
C PHE A 198 3.57 -16.57 -0.92
N VAL A 199 2.60 -15.94 -0.27
CA VAL A 199 1.33 -15.51 -0.84
C VAL A 199 1.07 -14.04 -0.51
N ASP A 200 0.00 -13.48 -1.08
CA ASP A 200 -0.35 -12.06 -0.92
C ASP A 200 -0.39 -11.61 0.55
N GLY A 201 0.26 -10.48 0.81
CA GLY A 201 0.33 -9.87 2.14
C GLY A 201 -1.01 -9.31 2.64
N ALA A 202 -1.99 -9.13 1.75
CA ALA A 202 -3.35 -8.73 2.09
C ALA A 202 -4.08 -9.79 2.94
N LEU A 203 -3.62 -11.05 2.93
CA LEU A 203 -4.11 -12.11 3.81
C LEU A 203 -3.50 -12.07 5.22
N THR A 204 -3.20 -10.86 5.68
CA THR A 204 -2.65 -10.58 7.01
C THR A 204 -3.33 -9.34 7.58
N MET A 205 -3.00 -8.96 8.81
CA MET A 205 -3.48 -7.71 9.41
C MET A 205 -2.91 -6.44 8.73
N TYR A 206 -2.00 -6.59 7.77
CA TYR A 206 -1.25 -5.49 7.16
C TYR A 206 -1.68 -5.21 5.71
N ASN A 207 -2.95 -5.42 5.36
CA ASN A 207 -3.46 -4.96 4.06
C ASN A 207 -3.36 -3.43 3.93
N ASN A 208 -3.52 -2.70 5.04
CA ASN A 208 -3.08 -1.31 5.22
C ASN A 208 -1.81 -1.37 6.07
N PRO A 209 -0.61 -1.14 5.50
CA PRO A 209 0.62 -1.27 6.25
C PRO A 209 0.95 -0.04 7.12
N ALA A 210 0.05 0.95 7.27
CA ALA A 210 0.36 2.25 7.89
C ALA A 210 0.89 2.13 9.32
N PHE A 211 0.16 1.48 10.23
CA PHE A 211 0.61 1.38 11.62
C PHE A 211 1.84 0.48 11.74
N GLN A 212 1.90 -0.61 10.97
CA GLN A 212 3.11 -1.44 10.89
C GLN A 212 4.33 -0.62 10.40
N LEU A 213 4.17 0.26 9.41
CA LEU A 213 5.24 1.11 8.89
C LEU A 213 5.75 2.09 9.96
N PHE A 214 4.84 2.66 10.76
CA PHE A 214 5.19 3.45 11.94
C PHE A 214 6.01 2.63 12.95
N LEU A 215 5.57 1.42 13.29
CA LEU A 215 6.30 0.54 14.22
C LEU A 215 7.70 0.20 13.67
N MET A 216 7.81 -0.12 12.38
CA MET A 216 9.08 -0.39 11.70
C MET A 216 10.05 0.79 11.79
N ALA A 217 9.53 2.02 11.70
CA ALA A 217 10.33 3.24 11.75
C ALA A 217 10.84 3.60 13.16
N THR A 218 10.10 3.23 14.21
CA THR A 218 10.25 3.84 15.53
C THR A 218 10.63 2.87 16.64
N VAL A 219 10.24 1.59 16.54
CA VAL A 219 10.54 0.60 17.58
C VAL A 219 11.99 0.14 17.47
N ASP A 220 12.72 0.20 18.59
CA ASP A 220 14.16 -0.13 18.70
C ASP A 220 14.53 -1.48 18.07
N ALA A 221 13.66 -2.49 18.17
CA ALA A 221 13.88 -3.82 17.61
C ALA A 221 14.11 -3.81 16.09
N TYR A 222 13.57 -2.83 15.37
CA TYR A 222 13.77 -2.67 13.93
C TYR A 222 14.97 -1.80 13.58
N GLN A 223 15.65 -1.19 14.56
CA GLN A 223 16.92 -0.48 14.40
C GLN A 223 16.89 0.71 13.41
N LEU A 224 15.73 1.35 13.25
CA LEU A 224 15.62 2.69 12.65
C LEU A 224 15.60 3.77 13.75
N GLY A 225 14.77 3.59 14.77
CA GLY A 225 14.75 4.45 15.97
C GLY A 225 14.44 5.92 15.66
N TRP A 226 13.63 6.19 14.63
CA TRP A 226 13.26 7.56 14.30
C TRP A 226 12.37 8.17 15.39
N PRO A 227 12.51 9.48 15.69
CA PRO A 227 11.69 10.16 16.69
C PRO A 227 10.20 10.02 16.39
N ALA A 228 9.41 9.69 17.42
CA ALA A 228 7.98 9.48 17.35
C ALA A 228 7.22 10.63 18.02
N THR A 229 7.16 11.78 17.35
CA THR A 229 6.36 12.94 17.80
C THR A 229 5.48 13.48 16.67
N GLU A 230 4.43 14.23 17.03
CA GLU A 230 3.53 14.87 16.07
C GLU A 230 4.26 15.75 15.04
N THR A 231 5.38 16.36 15.41
CA THR A 231 6.18 17.27 14.56
C THR A 231 7.32 16.58 13.82
N ASP A 232 7.85 15.47 14.35
CA ASP A 232 9.00 14.80 13.76
C ASP A 232 8.61 13.68 12.79
N LEU A 233 7.35 13.23 12.79
CA LEU A 233 6.92 12.12 11.95
C LEU A 233 5.56 12.39 11.29
N LEU A 234 5.52 12.32 9.96
CA LEU A 234 4.30 12.33 9.15
C LEU A 234 4.07 10.95 8.55
N LEU A 235 2.88 10.40 8.73
CA LEU A 235 2.43 9.18 8.08
C LEU A 235 1.22 9.46 7.18
N VAL A 236 1.41 9.30 5.88
CA VAL A 236 0.35 9.39 4.87
C VAL A 236 -0.05 7.98 4.47
N SER A 237 -1.34 7.68 4.49
CA SER A 237 -1.89 6.40 4.08
C SER A 237 -2.88 6.61 2.95
N VAL A 238 -2.72 5.88 1.85
CA VAL A 238 -3.58 5.99 0.66
C VAL A 238 -4.19 4.64 0.33
N GLY A 239 -5.52 4.60 0.31
CA GLY A 239 -6.29 3.39 0.14
C GLY A 239 -6.68 3.08 -1.29
N THR A 240 -7.18 1.86 -1.50
CA THR A 240 -7.76 1.38 -2.76
C THR A 240 -9.29 1.37 -2.75
N GLY A 241 -9.89 2.05 -1.77
CA GLY A 241 -11.31 2.14 -1.54
C GLY A 241 -11.87 1.08 -0.59
N THR A 242 -12.83 1.45 0.26
CA THR A 242 -13.57 0.52 1.12
C THR A 242 -14.83 0.01 0.43
N CYS A 243 -15.18 -1.25 0.72
CA CYS A 243 -16.37 -1.88 0.16
C CYS A 243 -17.26 -2.41 1.30
N PRO A 244 -17.86 -1.55 2.13
CA PRO A 244 -18.80 -2.03 3.14
C PRO A 244 -19.98 -2.70 2.42
N LYS A 245 -20.07 -4.03 2.54
CA LYS A 245 -21.19 -4.83 2.02
C LYS A 245 -22.20 -5.04 3.15
N ALA A 246 -22.94 -3.99 3.47
CA ALA A 246 -24.12 -4.12 4.32
C ALA A 246 -25.23 -4.84 3.52
N ASP A 247 -25.79 -5.89 4.09
CA ASP A 247 -26.92 -6.63 3.53
C ASP A 247 -27.99 -6.82 4.62
N ASP A 248 -28.94 -5.89 4.67
CA ASP A 248 -30.06 -5.90 5.61
C ASP A 248 -31.05 -7.05 5.33
N HIS A 249 -30.85 -7.80 4.24
CA HIS A 249 -31.67 -8.94 3.84
C HIS A 249 -30.94 -10.29 3.98
N LEU A 250 -29.72 -10.30 4.53
CA LEU A 250 -28.93 -11.51 4.74
C LEU A 250 -29.66 -12.46 5.71
N ARG A 251 -30.05 -13.62 5.19
CA ARG A 251 -30.70 -14.68 6.00
C ARG A 251 -29.66 -15.66 6.52
N PRO A 252 -29.77 -16.18 7.75
CA PRO A 252 -28.83 -17.17 8.28
C PRO A 252 -28.64 -18.40 7.36
N GLY A 253 -29.71 -18.88 6.72
CA GLY A 253 -29.64 -20.01 5.79
C GLY A 253 -28.90 -19.73 4.48
N ALA A 254 -28.64 -18.47 4.13
CA ALA A 254 -27.84 -18.08 2.97
C ALA A 254 -26.33 -18.13 3.25
N MET A 255 -25.91 -18.17 4.53
CA MET A 255 -24.51 -18.26 4.95
C MET A 255 -23.98 -19.70 4.86
N ASN A 256 -24.08 -20.28 3.66
CA ASN A 256 -23.55 -21.61 3.37
C ASN A 256 -22.03 -21.57 3.13
N LEU A 257 -21.41 -22.74 2.90
CA LEU A 257 -19.96 -22.85 2.71
C LEU A 257 -19.45 -22.01 1.52
N LEU A 258 -20.24 -21.88 0.44
CA LEU A 258 -19.88 -21.06 -0.72
C LEU A 258 -19.96 -19.56 -0.41
N PHE A 259 -20.94 -19.14 0.37
CA PHE A 259 -21.02 -17.77 0.86
C PHE A 259 -19.78 -17.45 1.71
N ASN A 260 -19.49 -18.28 2.72
CA ASN A 260 -18.36 -18.06 3.64
C ASN A 260 -17.01 -18.06 2.92
N ALA A 261 -16.81 -18.95 1.94
CA ALA A 261 -15.58 -18.99 1.15
C ALA A 261 -15.32 -17.70 0.36
N ASN A 262 -16.38 -16.98 -0.04
CA ASN A 262 -16.28 -15.72 -0.78
C ASN A 262 -16.31 -14.47 0.11
N SER A 263 -17.01 -14.51 1.24
CA SER A 263 -17.26 -13.34 2.08
C SER A 263 -16.24 -13.16 3.21
N VAL A 264 -15.78 -14.25 3.84
CA VAL A 264 -14.89 -14.17 5.02
C VAL A 264 -13.54 -13.53 4.70
N PRO A 265 -12.82 -13.90 3.61
CA PRO A 265 -11.54 -13.25 3.30
C PRO A 265 -11.68 -11.74 3.09
N ALA A 266 -12.70 -11.30 2.35
CA ALA A 266 -12.96 -9.88 2.12
C ALA A 266 -13.35 -9.15 3.42
N ALA A 267 -14.14 -9.78 4.29
CA ALA A 267 -14.52 -9.22 5.58
C ALA A 267 -13.31 -9.08 6.52
N LEU A 268 -12.44 -10.09 6.59
CA LEU A 268 -11.21 -10.03 7.38
C LEU A 268 -10.22 -8.99 6.84
N MET A 269 -10.09 -8.88 5.51
CA MET A 269 -9.28 -7.83 4.90
C MET A 269 -9.82 -6.43 5.24
N GLN A 270 -11.14 -6.24 5.18
CA GLN A 270 -11.76 -4.97 5.56
C GLN A 270 -11.58 -4.66 7.05
N ALA A 271 -11.75 -5.66 7.92
CA ALA A 271 -11.51 -5.51 9.35
C ALA A 271 -10.05 -5.13 9.64
N ALA A 272 -9.09 -5.78 8.98
CA ALA A 272 -7.67 -5.45 9.10
C ALA A 272 -7.36 -4.01 8.63
N LEU A 273 -7.94 -3.57 7.50
CA LEU A 273 -7.81 -2.20 7.01
C LEU A 273 -8.30 -1.18 8.04
N THR A 274 -9.50 -1.41 8.57
CA THR A 274 -10.15 -0.53 9.56
C THR A 274 -9.36 -0.49 10.86
N GLU A 275 -8.91 -1.63 11.37
CA GLU A 275 -8.14 -1.70 12.62
C GLU A 275 -6.81 -0.92 12.51
N GLN A 276 -6.09 -1.05 11.39
CA GLN A 276 -4.85 -0.29 11.18
C GLN A 276 -5.09 1.23 11.11
N ASP A 277 -6.19 1.67 10.51
CA ASP A 277 -6.60 3.09 10.49
C ASP A 277 -6.95 3.58 11.91
N VAL A 278 -7.77 2.82 12.65
CA VAL A 278 -8.11 3.12 14.06
C VAL A 278 -6.84 3.29 14.90
N LEU A 279 -5.90 2.35 14.83
CA LEU A 279 -4.63 2.45 15.56
C LEU A 279 -3.86 3.72 15.17
N CYS A 280 -3.79 4.04 13.87
CA CYS A 280 -3.16 5.28 13.43
C CYS A 280 -3.82 6.53 14.01
N ARG A 281 -5.15 6.59 14.12
CA ARG A 281 -5.86 7.76 14.68
C ARG A 281 -5.86 7.82 16.21
N VAL A 282 -5.71 6.68 16.87
CA VAL A 282 -5.58 6.59 18.33
C VAL A 282 -4.20 7.06 18.78
N PHE A 283 -3.13 6.64 18.10
CA PHE A 283 -1.75 6.97 18.47
C PHE A 283 -1.23 8.26 17.80
N GLY A 284 -1.67 8.54 16.59
CA GLY A 284 -1.31 9.74 15.83
C GLY A 284 -2.36 10.84 15.86
N ARG A 285 -1.97 12.04 15.44
CA ARG A 285 -2.87 13.17 15.17
C ARG A 285 -3.45 13.02 13.77
N CYS A 286 -4.69 12.55 13.66
CA CYS A 286 -5.38 12.52 12.37
C CYS A 286 -5.74 13.93 11.91
N ARG A 287 -5.13 14.37 10.80
CA ARG A 287 -5.37 15.68 10.17
C ARG A 287 -6.41 15.62 9.07
N HIS A 288 -6.61 14.44 8.48
CA HIS A 288 -7.63 14.18 7.47
C HIS A 288 -7.92 12.68 7.37
N GLY A 289 -9.21 12.34 7.27
CA GLY A 289 -9.68 10.99 6.97
C GLY A 289 -11.20 10.89 7.13
N ALA A 290 -11.83 10.06 6.31
CA ALA A 290 -13.27 9.82 6.39
C ALA A 290 -13.68 9.21 7.76
N PRO A 291 -14.95 9.36 8.20
CA PRO A 291 -15.45 8.66 9.38
C PRO A 291 -15.25 7.14 9.28
N ILE A 292 -14.86 6.52 10.38
CA ILE A 292 -14.61 5.08 10.50
C ILE A 292 -15.94 4.34 10.68
N ASP A 293 -16.69 4.70 11.73
CA ASP A 293 -18.02 4.16 12.02
C ASP A 293 -18.86 5.16 12.83
N LEU A 294 -20.05 4.72 13.25
CA LEU A 294 -21.01 5.55 13.98
C LEU A 294 -20.65 5.78 15.45
N GLU A 295 -19.84 4.92 16.07
CA GLU A 295 -19.46 5.01 17.47
C GLU A 295 -18.21 5.89 17.65
N VAL A 296 -17.16 5.62 16.88
CA VAL A 296 -15.88 6.33 17.00
C VAL A 296 -15.81 7.59 16.13
N GLY A 297 -16.68 7.72 15.12
CA GLY A 297 -16.66 8.84 14.18
C GLY A 297 -15.36 8.88 13.37
N ASP A 298 -14.73 10.05 13.27
CA ASP A 298 -13.48 10.25 12.53
C ASP A 298 -12.20 10.18 13.39
N LEU A 299 -12.33 10.16 14.73
CA LEU A 299 -11.22 10.24 15.69
C LEU A 299 -10.23 11.41 15.44
N MET A 300 -10.64 12.45 14.73
CA MET A 300 -9.81 13.64 14.46
C MET A 300 -9.84 14.62 15.63
N ARG A 301 -10.93 14.62 16.41
CA ARG A 301 -11.12 15.49 17.57
C ARG A 301 -10.88 14.74 18.88
N GLY A 302 -10.21 15.39 19.84
CA GLY A 302 -10.00 14.85 21.19
C GLY A 302 -8.54 14.60 21.56
N GLY A 303 -8.31 14.35 22.86
CA GLY A 303 -6.98 14.18 23.46
C GLY A 303 -6.22 12.95 22.96
N GLY A 304 -6.94 11.86 22.62
CA GLY A 304 -6.32 10.57 22.31
C GLY A 304 -6.09 9.73 23.57
N LEU A 305 -5.37 8.62 23.42
CA LEU A 305 -5.00 7.77 24.55
C LEU A 305 -3.76 8.31 25.31
N LEU A 306 -2.91 9.05 24.61
CA LEU A 306 -1.65 9.60 25.12
C LEU A 306 -1.77 11.11 25.33
N GLU A 307 -0.96 11.67 26.23
CA GLU A 307 -0.89 13.12 26.45
C GLU A 307 -0.44 13.87 25.18
N GLU A 308 0.53 13.29 24.47
CA GLU A 308 1.05 13.76 23.19
C GLU A 308 0.85 12.70 22.10
N ARG A 309 0.64 13.15 20.85
CA ARG A 309 0.50 12.25 19.71
C ARG A 309 1.88 11.88 19.17
N LEU A 310 2.03 10.62 18.75
CA LEU A 310 3.31 10.06 18.34
C LEU A 310 3.70 10.40 16.89
N PHE A 311 2.76 10.92 16.09
CA PHE A 311 2.97 11.31 14.70
C PHE A 311 1.77 12.07 14.15
N SER A 312 1.97 12.81 13.07
CA SER A 312 0.88 13.36 12.25
C SER A 312 0.40 12.31 11.24
N TYR A 313 -0.91 12.15 11.11
CA TYR A 313 -1.53 11.11 10.28
C TYR A 313 -2.51 11.69 9.27
N VAL A 314 -2.45 11.22 8.03
CA VAL A 314 -3.36 11.59 6.94
C VAL A 314 -3.81 10.32 6.23
N ARG A 315 -5.12 10.18 6.02
CA ARG A 315 -5.70 9.02 5.34
C ARG A 315 -6.59 9.46 4.18
N TYR A 316 -6.21 9.09 2.96
CA TYR A 316 -7.05 9.26 1.78
C TYR A 316 -7.64 7.91 1.37
N ASN A 317 -8.96 7.77 1.40
CA ASN A 317 -9.62 6.54 0.98
C ASN A 317 -11.07 6.80 0.56
N ALA A 318 -11.47 6.26 -0.59
CA ALA A 318 -12.83 6.40 -1.10
C ALA A 318 -13.76 5.32 -0.55
N GLU A 319 -14.99 5.65 -0.17
CA GLU A 319 -16.02 4.64 0.08
C GLU A 319 -16.71 4.28 -1.25
N LEU A 320 -16.66 3.00 -1.62
CA LEU A 320 -17.18 2.51 -2.92
C LEU A 320 -18.62 2.01 -2.83
N SER A 321 -19.32 2.29 -1.74
CA SER A 321 -20.76 2.03 -1.59
C SER A 321 -21.56 3.05 -2.41
N ARG A 322 -22.87 2.80 -2.59
CA ARG A 322 -23.76 3.80 -3.21
C ARG A 322 -23.66 5.16 -2.51
N ARG A 323 -23.75 5.16 -1.18
CA ARG A 323 -23.62 6.37 -0.36
C ARG A 323 -22.29 7.09 -0.59
N GLY A 324 -21.19 6.34 -0.63
CA GLY A 324 -19.85 6.89 -0.84
C GLY A 324 -19.67 7.50 -2.24
N LEU A 325 -20.15 6.81 -3.28
CA LEU A 325 -20.11 7.32 -4.66
C LEU A 325 -20.97 8.58 -4.84
N ASP A 326 -22.14 8.63 -4.22
CA ASP A 326 -22.99 9.82 -4.25
C ASP A 326 -22.31 11.01 -3.54
N ALA A 327 -21.63 10.76 -2.41
CA ALA A 327 -20.84 11.78 -1.70
C ALA A 327 -19.64 12.30 -2.52
N LEU A 328 -19.05 11.45 -3.36
CA LEU A 328 -18.00 11.82 -4.32
C LEU A 328 -18.56 12.54 -5.57
N GLY A 329 -19.88 12.70 -5.68
CA GLY A 329 -20.53 13.31 -6.85
C GLY A 329 -20.55 12.41 -8.08
N LEU A 330 -20.57 11.09 -7.88
CA LEU A 330 -20.53 10.05 -8.92
C LEU A 330 -21.77 9.12 -8.90
N PRO A 331 -23.02 9.66 -8.87
CA PRO A 331 -24.23 8.83 -8.75
C PRO A 331 -24.46 7.90 -9.94
N GLN A 332 -23.87 8.20 -11.10
CA GLN A 332 -23.96 7.40 -12.31
C GLN A 332 -23.16 6.09 -12.25
N LEU A 333 -22.19 5.98 -11.34
CA LEU A 333 -21.36 4.79 -11.24
C LEU A 333 -22.10 3.67 -10.51
N VAL A 334 -21.81 2.43 -10.89
CA VAL A 334 -22.40 1.23 -10.27
C VAL A 334 -21.41 0.68 -9.24
N PRO A 335 -21.77 0.62 -7.93
CA PRO A 335 -20.88 0.14 -6.87
C PRO A 335 -20.21 -1.20 -7.20
N GLU A 336 -20.98 -2.18 -7.69
CA GLU A 336 -20.49 -3.52 -7.98
C GLU A 336 -19.41 -3.54 -9.07
N GLN A 337 -19.37 -2.53 -9.95
CA GLN A 337 -18.37 -2.37 -11.00
C GLN A 337 -17.07 -1.76 -10.47
N VAL A 338 -17.09 -0.98 -9.40
CA VAL A 338 -15.87 -0.36 -8.84
C VAL A 338 -15.35 -1.06 -7.59
N GLN A 339 -16.16 -1.92 -6.96
CA GLN A 339 -15.78 -2.68 -5.77
C GLN A 339 -14.96 -3.94 -6.04
N ARG A 340 -14.96 -4.45 -7.28
CA ARG A 340 -14.25 -5.69 -7.65
C ARG A 340 -12.75 -5.46 -7.76
N LEU A 341 -11.97 -6.46 -7.33
CA LEU A 341 -10.50 -6.43 -7.33
C LEU A 341 -9.89 -6.66 -8.73
N ASP A 342 -10.71 -7.09 -9.68
CA ASP A 342 -10.39 -7.49 -11.05
C ASP A 342 -11.25 -6.74 -12.09
N SER A 343 -11.80 -5.57 -11.73
CA SER A 343 -12.67 -4.76 -12.59
C SER A 343 -11.94 -4.03 -13.73
N VAL A 344 -11.21 -4.79 -14.55
CA VAL A 344 -10.42 -4.26 -15.67
C VAL A 344 -11.29 -3.54 -16.69
N GLU A 345 -12.50 -4.05 -16.96
CA GLU A 345 -13.47 -3.45 -17.89
C GLU A 345 -13.98 -2.08 -17.44
N HIS A 346 -13.85 -1.74 -16.16
CA HIS A 346 -14.35 -0.51 -15.55
C HIS A 346 -13.22 0.38 -15.01
N VAL A 347 -12.02 0.27 -15.59
CA VAL A 347 -10.84 1.04 -15.16
C VAL A 347 -11.07 2.56 -15.24
N ASP A 348 -11.80 3.04 -16.24
CA ASP A 348 -12.13 4.46 -16.37
C ASP A 348 -13.04 4.96 -15.24
N ASP A 349 -13.93 4.11 -14.73
CA ASP A 349 -14.77 4.46 -13.59
C ASP A 349 -13.95 4.48 -12.29
N LEU A 350 -12.98 3.56 -12.14
CA LEU A 350 -11.99 3.62 -11.05
C LEU A 350 -11.16 4.90 -11.10
N ARG A 351 -10.76 5.36 -12.29
CA ARG A 351 -10.08 6.65 -12.47
C ARG A 351 -10.94 7.81 -12.01
N ARG A 352 -12.22 7.85 -12.40
CA ARG A 352 -13.16 8.90 -11.98
C ARG A 352 -13.31 8.95 -10.46
N VAL A 353 -13.40 7.79 -9.81
CA VAL A 353 -13.41 7.69 -8.34
C VAL A 353 -12.11 8.24 -7.75
N GLY A 354 -10.96 7.83 -8.27
CA GLY A 354 -9.64 8.33 -7.85
C GLY A 354 -9.50 9.85 -7.99
N GLN A 355 -9.93 10.40 -9.12
CA GLN A 355 -9.92 11.84 -9.39
C GLN A 355 -10.86 12.62 -8.47
N ALA A 356 -12.02 12.04 -8.11
CA ALA A 356 -12.92 12.65 -7.13
C ALA A 356 -12.29 12.65 -5.73
N ALA A 357 -11.73 11.52 -5.30
CA ALA A 357 -11.04 11.39 -4.01
C ALA A 357 -9.78 12.29 -3.93
N ALA A 358 -9.07 12.48 -5.05
CA ALA A 358 -7.90 13.35 -5.14
C ALA A 358 -8.21 14.82 -4.81
N ARG A 359 -9.47 15.27 -4.92
CA ARG A 359 -9.88 16.64 -4.55
C ARG A 359 -9.75 16.91 -3.06
N GLU A 360 -9.73 15.87 -2.24
CA GLU A 360 -9.53 15.98 -0.80
C GLU A 360 -8.06 16.22 -0.43
N VAL A 361 -7.11 16.03 -1.34
CA VAL A 361 -5.69 16.31 -1.09
C VAL A 361 -5.47 17.82 -0.97
N ALA A 362 -5.07 18.26 0.22
CA ALA A 362 -4.87 19.66 0.55
C ALA A 362 -3.53 19.90 1.26
N ILE A 363 -2.97 21.09 1.05
CA ILE A 363 -1.68 21.53 1.61
C ILE A 363 -1.72 21.56 3.14
N ASP A 364 -2.86 21.97 3.71
CA ASP A 364 -3.07 22.06 5.15
C ASP A 364 -2.82 20.74 5.89
N HIS A 365 -2.97 19.61 5.21
CA HIS A 365 -2.69 18.29 5.80
C HIS A 365 -1.20 18.09 6.10
N PHE A 366 -0.32 18.82 5.42
CA PHE A 366 1.14 18.65 5.44
C PHE A 366 1.88 19.76 6.20
N VAL A 367 1.17 20.68 6.88
CA VAL A 367 1.79 21.79 7.64
C VAL A 367 2.86 21.26 8.61
N GLY A 368 4.04 21.90 8.60
CA GLY A 368 5.22 21.47 9.36
C GLY A 368 6.08 20.40 8.67
N PHE A 369 5.64 19.88 7.52
CA PHE A 369 6.38 18.88 6.72
C PHE A 369 6.63 19.33 5.28
N LEU A 370 6.44 20.63 4.97
CA LEU A 370 6.65 21.23 3.65
C LEU A 370 7.91 22.09 3.55
N GLU A 371 8.67 22.21 4.65
CA GLU A 371 9.95 22.92 4.61
C GLU A 371 11.03 21.95 4.12
N GLY A 372 11.73 22.37 3.07
CA GLY A 372 12.80 21.59 2.44
C GLY A 372 13.98 21.40 3.38
N ALA A 373 14.64 20.26 3.25
CA ALA A 373 16.00 20.09 3.74
C ALA A 373 16.88 21.15 3.04
N GLU A 374 17.20 22.24 3.75
CA GLU A 374 18.26 23.17 3.34
C GLU A 374 19.63 22.47 3.30
#